data_AF-A0A3B9UI47-F1
#
_entry.id   AF-A0A3B9UI47-F1
#
_cell.length_a   1.000
_cell.length_b   1.000
_cell.length_c   1.000
_cell.angle_alpha   90.00
_cell.angle_beta   90.00
_cell.angle_gamma   90.00
#
_symmetry.space_group_name_H-M   'P 1'
#
loop_
_entity.id
_entity.type
_entity.pdbx_description
1 polymer ?
#
loop_
_entity_poly.entity_id
_entity_poly.type
_entity_poly.pdbx_seq_one_letter_code
_entity_poly.pdbx_strand_id
1 'polypeptide(L)' 'MYMRINTPDGRVLPSQSDERSMKVGSETIYFSAKSEIMYEGKQVQSCAAFDLNSTLKPGTYTVEVFSDNAKIGTSTLVLN' A
#
# COMPACT_ATOMS: atom_id res chain seq x y z
N MET A 1 6.43 -0.35 -7.27
CA MET A 1 6.10 -0.73 -5.89
C MET A 1 4.69 -0.28 -5.56
N TYR A 2 3.95 -1.09 -4.84
CA TYR A 2 2.59 -0.76 -4.39
C TYR A 2 2.52 -0.82 -2.87
N MET A 3 1.82 0.14 -2.27
CA MET A 3 1.53 0.20 -0.84
C MET A 3 0.04 -0.02 -0.63
N ARG A 4 -0.33 -0.89 0.31
CA ARG A 4 -1.70 -1.17 0.71
C ARG A 4 -1.86 -0.90 2.21
N ILE A 5 -2.82 -0.06 2.57
CA ILE A 5 -3.18 0.23 3.94
C ILE A 5 -4.50 -0.47 4.25
N ASN A 6 -4.45 -1.44 5.15
CA ASN A 6 -5.62 -2.12 5.69
C ASN A 6 -6.08 -1.39 6.96
N THR A 7 -7.37 -1.06 7.00
CA THR A 7 -8.02 -0.41 8.14
C THR A 7 -8.30 -1.41 9.28
N PRO A 8 -8.56 -0.93 10.50
CA PRO A 8 -8.89 -1.79 11.63
C PRO A 8 -10.13 -2.68 11.40
N ASP A 9 -11.06 -2.24 10.55
CA ASP A 9 -12.26 -2.99 10.17
C ASP A 9 -12.06 -3.88 8.92
N GLY A 10 -10.81 -4.09 8.50
CA GLY A 10 -10.45 -5.05 7.44
C GLY A 10 -10.68 -4.55 6.01
N ARG A 11 -10.90 -3.23 5.82
CA ARG A 11 -11.05 -2.61 4.49
C ARG A 11 -9.70 -2.10 3.98
N VAL A 12 -9.61 -1.86 2.69
CA VAL A 12 -8.44 -1.18 2.09
C VAL A 12 -8.77 0.29 1.90
N LEU A 13 -7.84 1.18 2.26
CA LEU A 13 -7.90 2.58 1.82
C LEU A 13 -7.50 2.62 0.33
N PRO A 14 -8.44 2.85 -0.61
CA PRO A 14 -8.13 2.73 -2.03
C PRO A 14 -7.34 3.94 -2.52
N SER A 15 -6.56 3.73 -3.57
CA SER A 15 -5.86 4.81 -4.25
C SER A 15 -6.85 5.83 -4.84
N GLN A 16 -6.41 7.09 -4.84
CA GLN A 16 -7.17 8.19 -5.41
C GLN A 16 -6.88 8.42 -6.90
N SER A 17 -5.96 7.66 -7.49
CA SER A 17 -5.72 7.63 -8.94
C SER A 17 -6.76 6.81 -9.71
N ASP A 18 -6.69 6.87 -11.04
CA ASP A 18 -7.52 6.05 -11.94
C ASP A 18 -7.20 4.55 -11.82
N GLU A 19 -5.91 4.21 -11.70
CA GLU A 19 -5.49 2.85 -11.35
C GLU A 19 -5.62 2.66 -9.84
N ARG A 20 -6.41 1.67 -9.40
CA ARG A 20 -6.67 1.40 -7.97
C ARG A 20 -6.38 -0.04 -7.54
N SER A 21 -6.03 -0.89 -8.50
CA SER A 21 -5.82 -2.32 -8.27
C SER A 21 -4.61 -2.82 -9.03
N MET A 22 -3.98 -3.86 -8.48
CA MET A 22 -2.81 -4.54 -9.05
C MET A 22 -3.06 -6.05 -9.04
N LYS A 23 -2.33 -6.79 -9.88
CA LYS A 23 -2.25 -8.24 -9.79
C LYS A 23 -1.16 -8.66 -8.81
N VAL A 24 -1.44 -9.69 -8.01
CA VAL A 24 -0.48 -10.38 -7.14
C VAL A 24 -0.74 -11.87 -7.30
N GLY A 25 0.18 -12.57 -7.96
CA GLY A 25 -0.07 -13.93 -8.45
C GLY A 25 -1.30 -13.98 -9.36
N SER A 26 -2.30 -14.78 -8.99
CA SER A 26 -3.58 -14.91 -9.69
C SER A 26 -4.66 -13.94 -9.20
N GLU A 27 -4.41 -13.20 -8.12
CA GLU A 27 -5.41 -12.34 -7.48
C GLU A 27 -5.29 -10.89 -7.95
N THR A 28 -6.41 -10.19 -7.96
CA THR A 28 -6.45 -8.73 -8.10
C THR A 28 -6.72 -8.13 -6.73
N ILE A 29 -5.83 -7.28 -6.25
CA ILE A 29 -5.96 -6.59 -4.96
C ILE A 29 -6.03 -5.08 -5.15
N TYR A 30 -6.69 -4.38 -4.23
CA TYR A 30 -6.65 -2.92 -4.17
C TYR A 30 -5.37 -2.44 -3.48
N PHE A 31 -4.85 -1.30 -3.92
CA PHE A 31 -3.73 -0.61 -3.29
C PHE A 31 -4.10 0.82 -2.90
N SER A 32 -3.33 1.40 -1.98
CA SER A 32 -3.49 2.77 -1.48
C SER A 32 -2.61 3.74 -2.26
N ALA A 33 -1.35 3.37 -2.56
CA ALA A 33 -0.44 4.18 -3.36
C ALA A 33 0.44 3.32 -4.26
N LYS A 34 0.89 3.91 -5.37
CA LYS A 34 1.84 3.32 -6.31
C LYS A 34 3.04 4.26 -6.45
N SER A 35 4.23 3.72 -6.32
CA SER A 35 5.48 4.41 -6.62
C SER A 35 6.22 3.64 -7.71
N GLU A 36 6.57 4.33 -8.79
CA GLU A 36 7.46 3.77 -9.82
C GLU A 36 8.90 3.83 -9.30
N ILE A 37 9.60 2.69 -9.37
CA ILE A 37 10.98 2.57 -8.91
C ILE A 37 11.76 1.98 -10.06
N MET A 38 12.79 2.69 -10.52
CA MET A 38 13.77 2.16 -11.46
C MET A 38 14.88 1.49 -10.65
N TYR A 39 14.90 0.16 -10.66
CA TYR A 39 15.90 -0.64 -9.96
C TYR A 39 17.01 -1.08 -10.93
N GLU A 40 18.21 -0.55 -10.76
CA GLU A 40 19.36 -0.83 -11.63
C GLU A 40 20.39 -1.75 -10.95
N GLY A 41 19.93 -2.68 -10.12
CA GLY A 41 20.82 -3.63 -9.41
C GLY A 41 21.56 -3.03 -8.21
N LYS A 42 21.15 -1.85 -7.74
CA LYS A 42 21.68 -1.18 -6.54
C LYS A 42 20.55 -0.83 -5.60
N GLN A 43 20.84 -0.73 -4.30
CA GLN A 43 19.86 -0.27 -3.32
C GLN A 43 19.29 1.10 -3.73
N VAL A 44 17.97 1.18 -3.82
CA VAL A 44 17.23 2.42 -4.13
C VAL A 44 16.38 2.80 -2.93
N GLN A 45 16.52 4.04 -2.47
CA GLN A 45 15.59 4.60 -1.49
C GLN A 45 14.33 5.06 -2.21
N SER A 46 13.16 4.65 -1.70
CA SER A 46 11.87 5.06 -2.23
C SER A 46 10.94 5.49 -1.10
N CYS A 47 9.96 6.32 -1.45
CA CYS A 47 8.91 6.77 -0.55
C CYS A 47 7.56 6.60 -1.25
N ALA A 48 6.55 6.20 -0.49
CA ALA A 48 5.15 6.20 -0.92
C ALA A 48 4.38 7.08 0.05
N ALA A 49 3.58 7.99 -0.49
CA ALA A 49 2.69 8.85 0.27
C ALA A 49 1.23 8.47 -0.02
N PHE A 50 0.37 8.67 0.96
CA PHE A 50 -1.06 8.50 0.82
C PHE A 50 -1.77 9.69 1.46
N ASP A 51 -2.50 10.44 0.64
CA ASP A 51 -3.26 11.59 1.11
C ASP A 51 -4.60 11.14 1.67
N LEU A 52 -4.84 11.49 2.95
CA LEU A 52 -6.09 11.20 3.63
C LEU A 52 -7.14 12.25 3.29
N ASN A 53 -8.20 11.81 2.63
CA ASN A 53 -9.37 12.61 2.29
C ASN A 53 -10.63 12.20 3.08
N SER A 54 -10.46 11.39 4.13
CA SER A 54 -11.54 10.99 5.05
C SER A 54 -11.03 10.87 6.49
N THR A 55 -11.94 10.95 7.45
CA THR A 55 -11.62 10.75 8.87
C THR A 55 -11.31 9.28 9.14
N LEU A 56 -10.15 9.03 9.75
CA LEU A 56 -9.74 7.70 10.20
C LEU A 56 -10.41 7.33 11.52
N LYS A 57 -10.69 6.05 11.70
CA LYS A 57 -11.18 5.51 12.97
C LYS A 57 -9.99 5.09 13.83
N PRO A 58 -10.05 5.25 15.16
CA PRO A 58 -9.06 4.65 16.04
C PRO A 58 -8.93 3.15 15.81
N GLY A 59 -7.71 2.63 15.97
CA GLY A 59 -7.40 1.21 15.85
C GLY A 59 -6.03 0.94 15.22
N THR A 60 -5.77 -0.34 14.94
CA THR A 60 -4.53 -0.79 14.31
C THR A 60 -4.71 -0.88 12.80
N TYR A 61 -3.85 -0.17 12.08
CA TYR A 61 -3.74 -0.21 10.63
C TYR A 61 -2.53 -1.06 10.23
N THR A 62 -2.68 -1.87 9.18
CA THR A 62 -1.57 -2.66 8.62
C THR A 62 -1.18 -2.10 7.27
N VAL A 63 0.09 -1.71 7.15
CA VAL A 63 0.71 -1.29 5.89
C VAL A 63 1.43 -2.49 5.30
N GLU A 64 1.14 -2.80 4.05
CA GLU A 64 1.79 -3.86 3.27
C GLU A 64 2.41 -3.26 2.01
N VAL A 65 3.59 -3.75 1.65
CA VAL A 65 4.31 -3.30 0.45
C VAL A 65 4.51 -4.48 -0.49
N PHE A 66 4.29 -4.25 -1.77
CA PHE A 66 4.38 -5.24 -2.83
C PHE A 66 5.30 -4.76 -3.96
N SER A 67 6.06 -5.70 -4.53
CA SER A 67 6.83 -5.55 -5.77
C SER A 67 6.79 -6.87 -6.53
N ASP A 68 6.84 -6.81 -7.86
CA ASP A 68 6.97 -7.99 -8.73
C ASP A 68 5.97 -9.11 -8.39
N ASN A 69 4.71 -8.73 -8.18
CA ASN A 69 3.60 -9.61 -7.81
C ASN A 69 3.80 -10.39 -6.50
N ALA A 70 4.64 -9.91 -5.59
CA ALA A 70 4.88 -10.50 -4.27
C ALA A 70 4.82 -9.45 -3.15
N LYS A 71 4.42 -9.89 -1.94
CA LYS A 71 4.53 -9.05 -0.73
C LYS A 71 5.98 -9.05 -0.27
N ILE A 72 6.56 -7.87 -0.12
CA ILE A 72 7.96 -7.68 0.26
C ILE A 72 8.13 -7.12 1.67
N GLY A 73 7.05 -6.62 2.29
CA GLY A 73 7.13 -6.08 3.64
C GLY A 73 5.76 -5.79 4.26
N THR A 74 5.75 -5.66 5.58
CA THR A 74 4.59 -5.26 6.36
C THR A 74 5.02 -4.46 7.58
N SER A 75 4.15 -3.54 8.02
CA SER A 75 4.30 -2.76 9.24
C SER A 75 2.92 -2.43 9.81
N THR A 76 2.86 -2.03 11.07
CA THR A 76 1.62 -1.66 11.77
C THR A 76 1.71 -0.25 12.32
N LEU A 77 0.61 0.49 12.22
CA LEU A 77 0.45 1.81 12.81
C LEU A 77 -0.77 1.80 13.73
N VAL A 78 -0.66 2.40 14.92
CA VAL A 78 -1.78 2.51 15.87
C VAL A 78 -2.25 3.96 15.90
N LEU A 79 -3.55 4.16 15.67
CA LEU A 79 -4.24 5.43 15.87
C LEU A 79 -5.08 5.32 17.15
N ASN A 80 -4.74 6.12 18.17
CA ASN A 80 -5.47 6.16 19.45
C ASN A 80 -6.66 7.11 19.40
#